data_AF-A0A1D8IP84-F1
#
_entry.id   AF-A0A1D8IP84-F1
#
_cell.length_a   1.000
_cell.length_b   1.000
_cell.length_c   1.000
_cell.angle_alpha   90.00
_cell.angle_beta   90.00
_cell.angle_gamma   90.00
#
_symmetry.space_group_name_H-M   'P 1'
#
loop_
_entity.id
_entity.type
_entity.pdbx_description
1 polymer ?
#
loop_
_entity_poly.entity_id
_entity_poly.type
_entity_poly.pdbx_seq_one_letter_code
_entity_poly.pdbx_strand_id
1 'polypeptide(L)' 'MSDELDYESRVSERKRNRIPLSETDDENLEHTLFFTVFLTPEQQAEVRGTDDYLEKRRLIVRYSEEFAESDD' A
#
# COMPACT_ATOMS: atom_id res chain seq x y z
N MET A 1 10.41 12.16 25.23
CA MET A 1 10.75 10.82 24.71
C MET A 1 9.88 10.66 23.48
N SER A 2 10.45 10.46 22.31
CA SER A 2 9.66 10.30 21.09
C SER A 2 8.96 8.96 21.18
N ASP A 3 7.67 8.99 21.53
CA ASP A 3 6.78 7.86 21.35
C ASP A 3 6.59 7.70 19.84
N GLU A 4 7.56 7.05 19.21
CA GLU A 4 7.48 6.66 17.81
C GLU A 4 6.39 5.59 17.75
N LEU A 5 5.18 6.02 17.36
CA LEU A 5 4.06 5.12 17.13
C LEU A 5 4.52 4.01 16.18
N ASP A 6 4.27 2.77 16.57
CA ASP A 6 4.51 1.60 15.72
C ASP A 6 3.83 1.79 14.35
N TYR A 7 4.43 1.23 13.29
CA TYR A 7 4.02 1.45 11.90
C TYR A 7 2.51 1.24 11.70
N GLU A 8 1.95 0.17 12.29
CA GLU A 8 0.53 -0.17 12.21
C GLU A 8 -0.37 0.91 12.85
N SER A 9 0.11 1.56 13.92
CA SER A 9 -0.61 2.64 14.59
C SER A 9 -0.65 3.91 13.75
N ARG A 10 0.47 4.25 13.09
CA ARG A 10 0.55 5.42 12.19
C ARG A 10 -0.32 5.24 10.95
N VAL A 11 -0.35 4.04 10.37
CA VAL A 11 -1.20 3.71 9.22
C VAL A 11 -2.67 3.79 9.61
N SER A 12 -3.04 3.23 10.75
CA SER A 12 -4.42 3.25 11.26
C SER A 12 -4.94 4.66 11.50
N GLU A 13 -4.12 5.53 12.09
CA GLU A 13 -4.46 6.94 12.33
C GLU A 13 -4.62 7.73 11.03
N ARG A 14 -3.70 7.54 10.07
CA ARG A 14 -3.77 8.20 8.76
C ARG A 14 -4.95 7.73 7.92
N LYS A 15 -5.30 6.43 7.96
CA LYS A 15 -6.52 5.88 7.33
C LYS A 15 -7.77 6.52 7.93
N ARG A 16 -7.83 6.66 9.26
CA ARG A 16 -8.95 7.34 9.95
C ARG A 16 -9.08 8.80 9.52
N ASN A 17 -7.96 9.48 9.30
CA ASN A 17 -7.92 10.90 8.95
C ASN A 17 -7.89 11.19 7.45
N ARG A 18 -7.92 10.15 6.59
CA ARG A 18 -7.77 10.25 5.12
C ARG A 18 -6.53 11.04 4.69
N ILE A 19 -5.43 10.90 5.45
CA ILE A 19 -4.16 11.53 5.17
C ILE A 19 -3.29 10.51 4.40
N PRO A 20 -2.72 10.87 3.24
CA PRO A 20 -1.76 10.01 2.54
C PRO A 20 -0.55 9.66 3.44
N LEU A 21 -0.01 8.44 3.32
CA LEU A 21 1.27 8.11 3.95
C LEU A 21 2.38 8.98 3.33
N SER A 22 3.36 9.39 4.13
CA SER A 22 4.48 10.19 3.61
C SER A 22 5.45 9.29 2.85
N GLU A 23 6.16 9.85 1.86
CA GLU A 23 7.16 9.13 1.05
C GLU A 23 8.26 8.43 1.87
N THR A 24 8.46 8.83 3.13
CA THR A 24 9.35 8.17 4.10
C THR A 24 8.81 6.87 4.70
N ASP A 25 7.50 6.60 4.60
CA ASP A 25 6.91 5.28 4.89
C ASP A 25 6.84 4.41 3.61
N ASP A 26 7.08 4.99 2.43
CA ASP A 26 7.19 4.34 1.12
C ASP A 26 8.58 3.75 0.84
N GLU A 27 9.33 3.34 1.88
CA GLU A 27 10.61 2.65 1.67
C GLU A 27 10.42 1.29 0.94
N ASN A 28 9.19 0.76 0.91
CA ASN A 28 8.86 -0.51 0.26
C ASN A 28 7.45 -0.47 -0.35
N LEU A 29 7.31 -0.94 -1.61
CA LEU A 29 6.04 -1.01 -2.34
C LEU A 29 4.96 -1.81 -1.58
N GLU A 30 5.37 -2.79 -0.80
CA GLU A 30 4.50 -3.65 0.05
C GLU A 30 4.00 -2.96 1.33
N HIS A 31 4.46 -1.74 1.59
CA HIS A 31 4.04 -0.92 2.73
C HIS A 31 3.23 0.31 2.29
N THR A 32 3.03 0.49 0.98
CA THR A 32 2.17 1.58 0.49
C THR A 32 0.73 1.39 1.00
N LEU A 33 0.03 2.51 1.24
CA LEU A 33 -1.39 2.48 1.65
C LEU A 33 -2.23 1.71 0.63
N PHE A 34 -1.91 1.90 -0.66
CA PHE A 34 -2.59 1.21 -1.74
C PHE A 34 -2.44 -0.31 -1.62
N PHE A 35 -1.20 -0.80 -1.44
CA PHE A 35 -0.94 -2.22 -1.24
C PHE A 35 -1.65 -2.79 -0.01
N THR A 36 -1.59 -2.09 1.13
CA THR A 36 -2.06 -2.62 2.42
C THR A 36 -3.58 -2.51 2.60
N VAL A 37 -4.22 -1.51 2.00
CA VAL A 37 -5.63 -1.19 2.25
C VAL A 37 -6.54 -1.49 1.06
N PHE A 38 -6.05 -1.36 -0.17
CA PHE A 38 -6.89 -1.39 -1.37
C PHE A 38 -6.75 -2.68 -2.18
N LEU A 39 -5.61 -3.37 -2.08
CA LEU A 39 -5.44 -4.68 -2.71
C LEU A 39 -6.15 -5.78 -1.91
N THR A 40 -6.79 -6.73 -2.60
CA THR A 40 -7.33 -7.94 -1.99
C THR A 40 -6.21 -8.84 -1.46
N PRO A 41 -6.49 -9.79 -0.54
CA PRO A 41 -5.48 -10.73 -0.06
C PRO A 41 -4.78 -11.51 -1.18
N GLU A 42 -5.49 -11.86 -2.25
CA GLU A 42 -4.96 -12.54 -3.42
C GLU A 42 -3.97 -11.65 -4.19
N GLN A 43 -4.33 -10.38 -4.41
CA GLN A 43 -3.47 -9.40 -5.09
C GLN A 43 -2.21 -9.07 -4.26
N GLN A 44 -2.36 -8.98 -2.94
CA GLN A 44 -1.23 -8.82 -2.02
C GLN A 44 -0.27 -10.03 -2.08
N ALA A 45 -0.80 -11.24 -2.18
CA ALA A 45 0.01 -12.46 -2.32
C ALA A 45 0.76 -12.52 -3.66
N GLU A 46 0.13 -12.09 -4.77
CA GLU A 46 0.77 -12.02 -6.10
C GLU A 46 1.96 -11.04 -6.10
N VAL A 47 1.77 -9.85 -5.52
CA VAL A 47 2.84 -8.85 -5.42
C VAL A 47 3.96 -9.31 -4.47
N ARG A 48 3.65 -9.94 -3.33
CA ARG A 48 4.68 -10.50 -2.41
C ARG A 48 5.46 -11.66 -3.02
N GLY A 49 4.79 -12.50 -3.83
CA GLY A 49 5.39 -13.65 -4.50
C GLY A 49 6.22 -13.29 -5.73
N THR A 50 6.21 -12.03 -6.15
CA THR A 50 7.01 -11.55 -7.28
C THR A 50 8.39 -11.11 -6.78
N ASP A 51 9.48 -11.61 -7.33
CA ASP A 51 10.82 -11.25 -6.85
C ASP A 51 11.36 -9.92 -7.43
N ASP A 52 10.91 -9.55 -8.63
CA ASP A 52 11.37 -8.32 -9.30
C ASP A 52 10.61 -7.08 -8.85
N TYR A 53 11.35 -6.05 -8.44
CA TYR A 53 10.79 -4.79 -7.93
C TYR A 53 10.01 -4.01 -9.00
N LEU A 54 10.47 -4.03 -10.25
CA LEU A 54 9.76 -3.37 -11.35
C LEU A 54 8.45 -4.10 -11.67
N GLU A 55 8.47 -5.43 -11.68
CA GLU A 55 7.30 -6.27 -11.85
C GLU A 55 6.27 -6.03 -10.72
N LYS A 56 6.69 -5.94 -9.44
CA LYS A 56 5.81 -5.54 -8.32
C LYS A 56 5.13 -4.20 -8.57
N ARG A 57 5.89 -3.21 -9.05
CA ARG A 57 5.36 -1.87 -9.33
C ARG A 57 4.31 -1.91 -10.44
N ARG A 58 4.53 -2.71 -11.48
CA ARG A 58 3.55 -2.89 -12.57
C ARG A 58 2.26 -3.52 -12.07
N LEU A 59 2.35 -4.54 -11.22
CA LEU A 59 1.19 -5.19 -10.61
C LEU A 59 0.36 -4.19 -9.79
N ILE A 60 1.03 -3.42 -8.93
CA ILE A 60 0.37 -2.38 -8.12
C ILE A 60 -0.34 -1.34 -9.01
N VAL A 61 0.30 -0.87 -10.09
CA VAL A 61 -0.34 0.07 -11.03
C VAL A 61 -1.55 -0.57 -11.71
N ARG A 62 -1.42 -1.80 -12.23
CA ARG A 62 -2.53 -2.54 -12.86
C ARG A 62 -3.76 -2.59 -11.96
N TYR A 63 -3.58 -3.00 -10.70
CA TYR A 63 -4.69 -3.09 -9.76
C TYR A 63 -5.27 -1.72 -9.37
N SER A 64 -4.46 -0.66 -9.39
CA SER A 64 -4.96 0.70 -9.16
C SER A 64 -5.84 1.21 -10.29
N GLU A 65 -5.53 0.84 -11.54
CA GLU A 65 -6.36 1.14 -12.71
C GLU A 65 -7.65 0.32 -12.67
N GLU A 66 -7.58 -0.98 -12.39
CA GLU A 66 -8.75 -1.85 -12.24
C GLU A 66 -9.70 -1.35 -11.14
N PHE A 67 -9.17 -0.90 -10.00
CA PHE A 67 -9.97 -0.33 -8.92
C PHE A 67 -10.67 0.97 -9.37
N ALA A 68 -9.96 1.87 -10.04
CA ALA A 68 -10.52 3.12 -10.52
C ALA A 68 -11.61 2.94 -11.59
N GLU A 69 -11.48 1.92 -12.45
CA GLU A 69 -12.48 1.56 -13.47
C GLU A 69 -13.73 0.87 -12.88
N SER A 70 -13.63 0.31 -11.67
CA SER A 70 -14.76 -0.35 -11.00
C SER A 70 -15.65 0.57 -10.16
N ASP A 71 -15.25 1.83 -9.97
CA ASP A 71 -15.97 2.86 -9.21
C ASP A 71 -16.78 3.85 -10.10
N ASP A 72 -16.79 3.66 -11.44
CA ASP A 72 -17.64 4.36 -12.44
C ASP A 72 -18.92 3.56 -12.78
#